data_AF-A0A4P5W2K8-F1
#
_entry.id   AF-A0A4P5W2K8-F1
#
_cell.length_a   1.000
_cell.length_b   1.000
_cell.length_c   1.000
_cell.angle_alpha   90.00
_cell.angle_beta   90.00
_cell.angle_gamma   90.00
#
_symmetry.space_group_name_H-M   'P 1'
#
loop_
_entity.id
_entity.type
_entity.pdbx_description
1 polymer ?
#
loop_
_entity_poly.entity_id
_entity_poly.type
_entity_poly.pdbx_seq_one_letter_code
_entity_poly.pdbx_strand_id
1 'polypeptide(L)'
;MAGLELFQRMSVEQVAKWLELHPFEIVRILVADGSLPSDLKLDANNVERVRVAGGLETWWDGPPAPSGGEAADRALVRAMLRRMLEKGNVEPKVVRADNLFRGLDVENQRVLRRAVNALIREGVLASSMSAMGLTVTITAGREPDVRAFAIEGAGVVDRLWDQD
;
A
#
# COMPACT_ATOMS: atom_id res chain seq x y z
N MET A 1 -4.58 -44.44 -2.27
CA MET A 1 -4.02 -43.61 -3.34
C MET A 1 -4.12 -42.15 -2.91
N ALA A 2 -3.03 -41.54 -2.44
CA ALA A 2 -3.02 -40.15 -1.99
C ALA A 2 -1.66 -39.52 -2.31
N GLY A 3 -1.27 -39.57 -3.58
CA GLY A 3 -0.09 -38.90 -4.10
C GLY A 3 -0.45 -38.31 -5.45
N LEU A 4 -0.04 -37.05 -5.68
CA LEU A 4 -0.15 -36.23 -6.90
C LEU A 4 -1.00 -34.95 -6.81
N GLU A 5 -1.05 -34.29 -5.66
CA GLU A 5 -1.10 -32.81 -5.64
C GLU A 5 0.32 -32.28 -5.37
N LEU A 6 1.24 -32.64 -6.26
CA LEU A 6 2.54 -31.97 -6.38
C LEU A 6 2.26 -30.59 -6.98
N PHE A 7 1.90 -29.66 -6.08
CA PHE A 7 1.66 -28.24 -6.33
C PHE A 7 2.54 -27.72 -7.47
N GLN A 8 1.89 -27.31 -8.56
CA GLN A 8 2.53 -26.77 -9.75
C GLN A 8 3.35 -25.53 -9.34
N ARG A 9 4.68 -25.62 -9.40
CA ARG A 9 5.54 -24.46 -9.09
C ARG A 9 5.20 -23.32 -10.05
N MET A 10 4.95 -22.14 -9.49
CA MET A 10 4.57 -20.96 -10.23
C MET A 10 5.80 -20.34 -10.89
N SER A 11 5.66 -19.78 -12.09
CA SER A 11 6.66 -18.86 -12.60
C SER A 11 6.65 -17.55 -11.81
N VAL A 12 7.75 -16.81 -11.87
CA VAL A 12 7.83 -15.42 -11.37
C VAL A 12 6.63 -14.60 -11.84
N GLU A 13 6.19 -14.79 -13.08
CA GLU A 13 5.17 -13.97 -13.72
C GLU A 13 3.77 -14.29 -13.18
N GLN A 14 3.53 -15.56 -12.86
CA GLN A 14 2.30 -15.98 -12.20
C GLN A 14 2.24 -15.42 -10.78
N VAL A 15 3.36 -15.47 -10.03
CA VAL A 15 3.43 -14.90 -8.67
C VAL A 15 3.30 -13.38 -8.71
N ALA A 16 3.96 -12.72 -9.67
CA ALA A 16 3.86 -11.27 -9.88
C ALA A 16 2.42 -10.84 -10.14
N LYS A 17 1.71 -11.55 -11.03
CA LYS A 17 0.29 -11.31 -11.28
C LYS A 17 -0.56 -11.53 -10.03
N TRP A 18 -0.31 -12.60 -9.28
CA TRP A 18 -1.09 -12.90 -8.07
C TRP A 18 -0.87 -11.87 -6.96
N LEU A 19 0.38 -11.45 -6.74
CA LEU A 19 0.73 -10.45 -5.74
C LEU A 19 0.55 -9.01 -6.25
N GLU A 20 0.09 -8.83 -7.50
CA GLU A 20 -0.04 -7.53 -8.17
C GLU A 20 1.25 -6.70 -8.12
N LEU A 21 2.38 -7.36 -8.31
CA LEU A 21 3.72 -6.76 -8.37
C LEU A 21 4.30 -6.86 -9.77
N HIS A 22 5.31 -6.04 -10.05
CA HIS A 22 6.10 -6.24 -11.25
C HIS A 22 7.00 -7.49 -11.09
N PRO A 23 7.18 -8.35 -12.12
CA PRO A 23 8.07 -9.51 -12.05
C PRO A 23 9.47 -9.22 -11.50
N PHE A 24 10.04 -8.09 -11.91
CA PHE A 24 11.35 -7.66 -11.42
C PHE A 24 11.37 -7.41 -9.89
N GLU A 25 10.26 -6.97 -9.30
CA GLU A 25 10.19 -6.80 -7.84
C GLU A 25 10.23 -8.13 -7.10
N ILE A 26 9.55 -9.16 -7.64
CA ILE A 26 9.59 -10.52 -7.09
C ILE A 26 11.03 -11.03 -7.03
N VAL A 27 11.75 -10.92 -8.15
CA VAL A 27 13.16 -11.35 -8.23
C VAL A 27 14.02 -10.53 -7.27
N ARG A 28 13.87 -9.20 -7.26
CA ARG A 28 14.65 -8.31 -6.38
C ARG A 28 14.45 -8.66 -4.90
N ILE A 29 13.22 -8.93 -4.46
CA ILE A 29 12.91 -9.31 -3.08
C ILE A 29 13.55 -10.66 -2.75
N LEU A 30 13.39 -11.67 -3.61
CA LEU A 30 13.98 -13.00 -3.41
C LEU A 30 15.51 -12.99 -3.40
N VAL A 31 16.15 -12.13 -4.20
CA VAL A 31 17.61 -11.96 -4.18
C VAL A 31 18.06 -11.30 -2.87
N ALA A 32 17.36 -10.27 -2.42
CA ALA A 32 17.66 -9.59 -1.17
C ALA A 32 17.48 -10.52 0.05
N ASP A 33 16.51 -11.44 0.01
CA ASP A 33 16.27 -12.48 1.02
C ASP A 33 17.21 -13.70 0.89
N GLY A 34 18.04 -13.76 -0.16
CA GLY A 34 18.92 -14.90 -0.42
C GLY A 34 18.18 -16.19 -0.78
N SER A 35 16.93 -16.09 -1.22
CA SER A 35 16.01 -17.21 -1.41
C SER A 35 15.58 -17.43 -2.86
N LEU A 36 16.25 -16.81 -3.84
CA LEU A 36 15.91 -16.96 -5.26
C LEU A 36 16.23 -18.38 -5.76
N PRO A 37 15.24 -19.16 -6.23
CA PRO A 37 15.51 -20.47 -6.81
C PRO A 37 16.25 -20.35 -8.13
N SER A 38 17.22 -21.24 -8.38
CA SER A 38 18.03 -21.24 -9.60
C SER A 38 17.23 -21.51 -10.88
N ASP A 39 16.08 -22.18 -10.76
CA ASP A 39 15.17 -22.51 -11.86
C ASP A 39 14.01 -21.50 -12.03
N LEU A 40 13.97 -20.46 -11.18
CA LEU A 40 12.90 -19.43 -11.13
C LEU A 40 11.48 -20.03 -10.97
N LYS A 41 11.39 -21.22 -10.37
CA LYS A 41 10.13 -21.88 -10.05
C LYS A 41 9.82 -21.68 -8.57
N LEU A 42 8.77 -20.93 -8.29
CA LEU A 42 8.39 -20.49 -6.95
C LEU A 42 7.34 -21.42 -6.36
N ASP A 43 7.56 -21.86 -5.13
CA ASP A 43 6.55 -22.55 -4.33
C ASP A 43 5.82 -21.59 -3.37
N ALA A 44 4.89 -22.12 -2.58
CA ALA A 44 4.13 -21.33 -1.61
C ALA A 44 5.02 -20.64 -0.57
N ASN A 45 6.15 -21.26 -0.19
CA ASN A 45 7.09 -20.65 0.77
C ASN A 45 7.80 -19.45 0.13
N ASN A 46 8.17 -19.54 -1.15
CA ASN A 46 8.72 -18.39 -1.87
C ASN A 46 7.71 -17.26 -1.98
N VAL A 47 6.44 -17.56 -2.30
CA VAL A 47 5.38 -16.55 -2.38
C VAL A 47 5.20 -15.83 -1.04
N GLU A 48 5.13 -16.59 0.06
CA GLU A 48 4.99 -16.02 1.40
C GLU A 48 6.21 -15.17 1.80
N ARG A 49 7.42 -15.61 1.47
CA ARG A 49 8.63 -14.80 1.66
C ARG A 49 8.56 -13.49 0.90
N VAL A 50 8.12 -13.50 -0.35
CA VAL A 50 7.95 -12.27 -1.13
C VAL A 50 6.91 -11.36 -0.50
N ARG A 51 5.80 -11.92 0.01
CA ARG A 51 4.77 -11.16 0.70
C ARG A 51 5.32 -10.49 1.96
N VAL A 52 6.04 -11.23 2.80
CA VAL A 52 6.60 -10.75 4.07
C VAL A 52 7.75 -9.77 3.85
N ALA A 53 8.78 -10.16 3.08
CA ALA A 53 9.95 -9.33 2.81
C ALA A 53 9.61 -8.12 1.93
N GLY A 54 8.63 -8.27 1.04
CA GLY A 54 8.04 -7.17 0.30
C GLY A 54 7.14 -6.28 1.15
N GLY A 55 6.76 -6.67 2.38
CA GLY A 55 5.84 -5.90 3.22
C GLY A 55 4.49 -5.66 2.56
N LEU A 56 3.98 -6.66 1.82
CA LEU A 56 2.69 -6.57 1.14
C LEU A 56 1.56 -6.76 2.15
N GLU A 57 0.67 -5.78 2.16
CA GLU A 57 -0.53 -5.78 3.01
C GLU A 57 -1.74 -5.40 2.19
N THR A 58 -2.84 -6.14 2.38
CA THR A 58 -4.16 -5.71 1.92
C THR A 58 -4.78 -4.88 3.04
N TRP A 59 -5.01 -3.60 2.76
CA TRP A 59 -5.61 -2.71 3.75
C TRP A 59 -7.13 -2.82 3.71
N TRP A 60 -7.72 -2.91 2.52
CA TRP A 60 -9.16 -2.71 2.34
C TRP A 60 -9.86 -4.03 2.04
N ASP A 61 -11.00 -4.26 2.69
CA ASP A 61 -12.00 -5.26 2.26
C ASP A 61 -13.11 -4.61 1.41
N GLY A 62 -13.01 -3.30 1.20
CA GLY A 62 -13.95 -2.42 0.52
C GLY A 62 -13.71 -0.96 0.94
N PRO A 63 -14.31 0.01 0.23
CA PRO A 63 -14.24 1.41 0.62
C PRO A 63 -14.95 1.65 1.97
N PRO A 64 -14.44 2.57 2.81
CA PRO A 64 -15.07 2.89 4.08
C PRO A 64 -16.40 3.61 3.86
N ALA A 65 -17.38 3.35 4.73
CA ALA A 65 -18.65 4.07 4.70
C ALA A 65 -18.46 5.54 5.14
N PRO A 66 -19.04 6.52 4.43
CA PRO A 66 -18.97 7.92 4.83
C PRO A 66 -19.74 8.18 6.12
N SER A 67 -19.26 9.12 6.93
CA SER A 67 -19.91 9.50 8.19
C SER A 67 -20.73 10.77 8.03
N GLY A 68 -22.02 10.76 8.39
CA GLY A 68 -22.82 11.97 8.62
C GLY A 68 -22.71 13.08 7.56
N GLY A 69 -23.11 12.82 6.31
CA GLY A 69 -23.10 13.81 5.23
C GLY A 69 -21.72 14.06 4.59
N GLU A 70 -20.67 13.40 5.07
CA GLU A 70 -19.34 13.39 4.44
C GLU A 70 -19.39 12.79 3.02
N ALA A 71 -18.66 13.38 2.08
CA ALA A 71 -18.47 12.83 0.74
C ALA A 71 -17.63 11.54 0.77
N ALA A 72 -17.94 10.58 -0.11
CA ALA A 72 -17.26 9.27 -0.12
C ALA A 72 -15.74 9.37 -0.31
N ASP A 73 -15.29 10.22 -1.23
CA ASP A 73 -13.86 10.46 -1.49
C ASP A 73 -13.14 10.98 -0.24
N ARG A 74 -13.80 11.88 0.51
CA ARG A 74 -13.26 12.42 1.76
C ARG A 74 -13.14 11.33 2.83
N ALA A 75 -14.18 10.51 2.99
CA ALA A 75 -14.18 9.39 3.93
C ALA A 75 -13.05 8.40 3.62
N LEU A 76 -12.80 8.13 2.33
CA LEU A 76 -11.75 7.24 1.86
C LEU A 76 -10.35 7.78 2.21
N VAL A 77 -10.07 9.05 1.92
CA VAL A 77 -8.78 9.69 2.25
C VAL A 77 -8.59 9.77 3.77
N ARG A 78 -9.65 10.09 4.52
CA ARG A 78 -9.63 10.13 5.98
C ARG A 78 -9.28 8.78 6.58
N ALA A 79 -9.91 7.71 6.10
CA ALA A 79 -9.61 6.35 6.55
C ALA A 79 -8.18 5.93 6.20
N MET A 80 -7.67 6.32 5.04
CA MET A 80 -6.31 5.98 4.60
C MET A 80 -5.26 6.62 5.52
N LEU A 81 -5.41 7.92 5.80
CA LEU A 81 -4.55 8.65 6.72
C LEU A 81 -4.66 8.13 8.16
N ARG A 82 -5.88 7.81 8.62
CA ARG A 82 -6.10 7.18 9.92
C ARG A 82 -5.34 5.86 10.05
N ARG A 83 -5.39 5.00 9.04
CA ARG A 83 -4.67 3.71 9.03
C ARG A 83 -3.15 3.90 9.00
N MET A 84 -2.65 4.89 8.27
CA MET A 84 -1.22 5.25 8.32
C MET A 84 -0.80 5.63 9.74
N LEU A 85 -1.59 6.46 10.44
CA LEU A 85 -1.33 6.82 11.84
C LEU A 85 -1.40 5.63 12.80
N GLU A 86 -2.44 4.79 12.69
CA GLU A 86 -2.63 3.60 13.53
C GLU A 86 -1.49 2.59 13.37
N LYS A 87 -0.94 2.46 12.15
CA LYS A 87 0.24 1.64 11.86
C LYS A 87 1.56 2.34 12.21
N GLY A 88 1.53 3.62 12.60
CA GLY A 88 2.71 4.41 12.94
C GLY A 88 3.60 4.71 11.75
N ASN A 89 3.05 4.80 10.53
CA ASN A 89 3.78 5.07 9.28
C ASN A 89 4.15 6.56 9.18
N VAL A 90 4.87 7.03 10.19
CA VAL A 90 5.47 8.37 10.26
C VAL A 90 6.97 8.21 10.23
N GLU A 91 7.65 9.15 9.56
CA GLU A 91 9.11 9.13 9.42
C GLU A 91 9.82 8.81 10.74
N PRO A 92 10.78 7.86 10.73
CA PRO A 92 11.37 7.20 9.56
C PRO A 92 10.62 5.94 9.06
N LYS A 93 9.48 5.58 9.67
CA LYS A 93 8.75 4.36 9.31
C LYS A 93 7.92 4.55 8.05
N VAL A 94 8.26 3.78 7.02
CA VAL A 94 7.60 3.83 5.70
C VAL A 94 6.66 2.65 5.49
N VAL A 95 5.75 2.79 4.52
CA VAL A 95 4.92 1.69 3.99
C VAL A 95 5.02 1.65 2.47
N ARG A 96 4.86 0.47 1.86
CA ARG A 96 4.72 0.35 0.41
C ARG A 96 3.51 1.13 -0.11
N ALA A 97 3.72 1.88 -1.19
CA ALA A 97 2.69 2.75 -1.76
C ALA A 97 1.46 1.95 -2.23
N ASP A 98 1.64 0.76 -2.79
CA ASP A 98 0.54 -0.07 -3.29
C ASP A 98 -0.38 -0.60 -2.18
N ASN A 99 0.14 -0.78 -0.95
CA ASN A 99 -0.68 -1.17 0.20
C ASN A 99 -1.78 -0.13 0.49
N LEU A 100 -1.53 1.16 0.19
CA LEU A 100 -2.52 2.22 0.37
C LEU A 100 -3.79 2.00 -0.47
N PHE A 101 -3.70 1.21 -1.54
CA PHE A 101 -4.77 1.02 -2.53
C PHE A 101 -5.29 -0.43 -2.60
N ARG A 102 -4.53 -1.40 -2.08
CA ARG A 102 -4.80 -2.83 -2.24
C ARG A 102 -6.10 -3.26 -1.54
N GLY A 103 -7.01 -3.84 -2.31
CA GLY A 103 -8.34 -4.25 -1.87
C GLY A 103 -9.48 -3.27 -2.22
N LEU A 104 -9.17 -2.17 -2.91
CA LEU A 104 -10.18 -1.26 -3.46
C LEU A 104 -10.42 -1.52 -4.95
N ASP A 105 -11.61 -1.15 -5.43
CA ASP A 105 -11.91 -1.07 -6.85
C ASP A 105 -11.14 0.08 -7.57
N VAL A 106 -11.14 0.05 -8.90
CA VAL A 106 -10.36 0.96 -9.75
C VAL A 106 -10.71 2.44 -9.52
N GLU A 107 -11.98 2.75 -9.25
CA GLU A 107 -12.46 4.11 -9.03
C GLU A 107 -11.90 4.68 -7.73
N ASN A 108 -12.06 3.94 -6.64
CA ASN A 108 -11.54 4.30 -5.33
C ASN A 108 -10.00 4.36 -5.31
N GLN A 109 -9.33 3.46 -6.03
CA GLN A 109 -7.88 3.55 -6.21
C GLN A 109 -7.47 4.85 -6.91
N ARG A 110 -8.22 5.30 -7.94
CA ARG A 110 -7.92 6.56 -8.64
C ARG A 110 -8.10 7.77 -7.72
N VAL A 111 -9.16 7.79 -6.90
CA VAL A 111 -9.39 8.83 -5.89
C VAL A 111 -8.21 8.91 -4.92
N LEU A 112 -7.83 7.79 -4.30
CA LEU A 112 -6.70 7.78 -3.37
C LEU A 112 -5.37 8.15 -4.03
N ARG A 113 -5.10 7.72 -5.26
CA ARG A 113 -3.87 8.11 -5.96
C ARG A 113 -3.77 9.62 -6.17
N ARG A 114 -4.88 10.27 -6.55
CA ARG A 114 -4.93 11.74 -6.67
C ARG A 114 -4.67 12.40 -5.32
N ALA A 115 -5.36 11.94 -4.27
CA ALA A 115 -5.20 12.47 -2.92
C ALA A 115 -3.78 12.30 -2.38
N VAL A 116 -3.18 11.11 -2.52
CA VAL A 116 -1.80 10.83 -2.10
C VAL A 116 -0.82 11.75 -2.83
N ASN A 117 -0.96 11.93 -4.15
CA ASN A 117 -0.09 12.83 -4.91
C ASN A 117 -0.22 14.29 -4.44
N ALA A 118 -1.44 14.73 -4.12
CA ALA A 118 -1.67 16.08 -3.63
C ALA A 118 -1.11 16.27 -2.20
N LEU A 119 -1.28 15.28 -1.32
CA LEU A 119 -0.68 15.27 0.02
C LEU A 119 0.85 15.27 -0.02
N ILE A 120 1.46 14.59 -1.00
CA ILE A 120 2.91 14.64 -1.23
C ILE A 120 3.34 16.04 -1.67
N ARG A 121 2.58 16.67 -2.59
CA ARG A 121 2.85 18.03 -3.05
C ARG A 121 2.78 19.06 -1.91
N GLU A 122 1.84 18.88 -0.99
CA GLU A 122 1.66 19.72 0.22
C GLU A 122 2.62 19.36 1.37
N GLY A 123 3.55 18.42 1.14
CA GLY A 123 4.55 17.98 2.12
C GLY A 123 3.98 17.25 3.34
N VAL A 124 2.70 16.84 3.31
CA VAL A 124 2.07 16.05 4.39
C VAL A 124 2.56 14.61 4.36
N LEU A 125 2.70 14.06 3.15
CA LEU A 125 3.31 12.77 2.91
C LEU A 125 4.65 12.96 2.18
N ALA A 126 5.56 12.03 2.37
CA ALA A 126 6.77 11.91 1.57
C ALA A 126 6.78 10.57 0.83
N SER A 127 7.36 10.55 -0.37
CA SER A 127 7.60 9.32 -1.11
C SER A 127 9.09 9.12 -1.37
N SER A 128 9.51 7.86 -1.37
CA SER A 128 10.90 7.47 -1.60
C SER A 128 10.97 6.11 -2.27
N MET A 129 12.05 5.86 -3.00
CA MET A 129 12.33 4.53 -3.54
C MET A 129 13.16 3.73 -2.54
N SER A 130 12.74 2.49 -2.28
CA SER A 130 13.44 1.55 -1.41
C SER A 130 13.67 0.20 -2.09
N ALA A 131 14.37 -0.71 -1.41
CA ALA A 131 14.50 -2.11 -1.82
C ALA A 131 13.13 -2.82 -1.92
N MET A 132 12.13 -2.33 -1.17
CA MET A 132 10.75 -2.79 -1.22
C MET A 132 9.93 -2.04 -2.26
N GLY A 133 10.51 -1.18 -3.11
CA GLY A 133 9.77 -0.44 -4.15
C GLY A 133 9.42 0.98 -3.73
N LEU A 134 8.39 1.55 -4.35
CA LEU A 134 7.92 2.89 -4.00
C LEU A 134 7.26 2.84 -2.63
N THR A 135 7.77 3.65 -1.70
CA THR A 135 7.27 3.75 -0.33
C THR A 135 6.75 5.15 -0.04
N VAL A 136 5.82 5.23 0.91
CA VAL A 136 5.18 6.46 1.38
C VAL A 136 5.23 6.49 2.90
N THR A 137 5.33 7.68 3.46
CA THR A 137 5.32 7.94 4.90
C THR A 137 4.63 9.27 5.18
N ILE A 138 4.11 9.44 6.40
CA ILE A 138 3.77 10.75 6.92
C ILE A 138 5.08 11.47 7.25
N THR A 139 5.22 12.71 6.78
CA THR A 139 6.40 13.54 7.02
C THR A 139 6.54 13.87 8.51
N ALA A 140 7.75 13.84 9.06
CA ALA A 140 7.99 14.19 10.45
C ALA A 140 7.45 15.59 10.78
N GLY A 141 6.73 15.72 11.90
CA GLY A 141 6.10 16.98 12.33
C GLY A 141 4.76 17.31 11.67
N ARG A 142 4.31 16.56 10.65
CA ARG A 142 2.98 16.71 10.02
C ARG A 142 1.91 15.81 10.64
N GLU A 143 2.28 14.99 11.61
CA GLU A 143 1.35 14.13 12.37
C GLU A 143 0.13 14.88 12.94
N PRO A 144 0.27 16.09 13.52
CA PRO A 144 -0.89 16.80 14.06
C PRO A 144 -1.89 17.16 12.97
N ASP A 145 -1.42 17.58 11.78
CA ASP A 145 -2.28 17.92 10.65
C ASP A 145 -3.02 16.68 10.12
N VAL A 146 -2.31 15.56 10.02
CA VAL A 146 -2.91 14.28 9.62
C VAL A 146 -3.92 13.81 10.65
N ARG A 147 -3.63 13.97 11.96
CA ARG A 147 -4.52 13.57 13.05
C ARG A 147 -5.79 14.41 13.06
N ALA A 148 -5.68 15.73 12.90
CA ALA A 148 -6.82 16.62 12.79
C ALA A 148 -7.77 16.15 11.67
N PHE A 149 -7.23 15.84 10.49
CA PHE A 149 -8.09 15.37 9.39
C PHE A 149 -8.63 13.95 9.64
N ALA A 150 -7.77 13.02 10.05
CA ALA A 150 -8.10 11.61 10.24
C ALA A 150 -9.17 11.37 11.32
N ILE A 151 -9.16 12.18 12.39
CA ILE A 151 -10.03 12.01 13.56
C ILE A 151 -11.16 13.04 13.56
N GLU A 152 -10.84 14.31 13.36
CA GLU A 152 -11.77 15.43 13.55
C GLU A 152 -12.47 15.82 12.23
N GLY A 153 -11.96 15.32 11.09
CA GLY A 153 -12.50 15.67 9.78
C GLY A 153 -12.29 17.14 9.46
N ALA A 154 -11.19 17.74 9.92
CA ALA A 154 -10.84 19.14 9.66
C ALA A 154 -9.33 19.28 9.40
N GLY A 155 -8.91 20.28 8.63
CA GLY A 155 -7.50 20.70 8.58
C GLY A 155 -6.96 20.96 7.18
N VAL A 156 -5.62 20.97 7.05
CA VAL A 156 -4.90 21.32 5.81
C VAL A 156 -5.35 20.48 4.60
N VAL A 157 -5.77 19.25 4.84
CA VAL A 157 -6.23 18.30 3.82
C VAL A 157 -7.58 18.71 3.20
N ASP A 158 -8.37 19.55 3.86
CA ASP A 158 -9.64 20.06 3.30
C ASP A 158 -9.41 20.92 2.06
N ARG A 159 -8.27 21.63 2.01
CA ARG A 159 -7.87 22.43 0.84
C ARG A 159 -7.69 21.60 -0.43
N LEU A 160 -7.57 20.27 -0.30
CA LEU A 160 -7.50 19.42 -1.47
C LEU A 160 -8.80 19.44 -2.28
N TRP A 161 -9.96 19.65 -1.62
CA TRP A 161 -11.27 19.59 -2.27
C TRP A 161 -11.78 20.97 -2.72
N ASP A 162 -11.07 22.04 -2.37
CA ASP A 162 -11.37 23.41 -2.81
C ASP A 162 -10.67 23.79 -4.14
N GLN A 163 -9.93 22.86 -4.77
CA GLN A 163 -9.14 23.11 -5.98
C GLN A 163 -9.76 22.61 -7.30
N ASP A 164 -11.03 22.20 -7.30
CA ASP A 164 -11.78 21.82 -8.50
C ASP A 164 -12.62 22.97 -9.07
#